data_AF-A0A022GHU3-F1
#
_entry.id   AF-A0A022GHU3-F1
#
_cell.length_a   1.000
_cell.length_b   1.000
_cell.length_c   1.000
_cell.angle_alpha   90.00
_cell.angle_beta   90.00
_cell.angle_gamma   90.00
#
_symmetry.space_group_name_H-M   'P 1'
#
loop_
_entity.id
_entity.type
_entity.pdbx_description
1 polymer ?
#
loop_
_entity_poly.entity_id
_entity_poly.type
_entity_poly.pdbx_seq_one_letter_code
_entity_poly.pdbx_strand_id
1 'polypeptide(L)'
;MQRRITVGDHQVSIEVEQKYDPAAPAVAIGYSVRYSIARTDGRPVRDGLLSVQSYELIDGTEHFPTIDTALDYGEAKARNDIATF
;
A
#
# COMPACT_ATOMS: atom_id res chain seq x y z
N MET A 1 8.73 -1.45 -6.43
CA MET A 1 7.78 -1.69 -7.55
C MET A 1 6.48 -0.97 -7.25
N GLN A 2 5.69 -0.58 -8.27
CA GLN A 2 4.43 0.14 -8.06
C GLN A 2 3.30 -0.49 -8.90
N ARG A 3 2.10 -0.57 -8.32
CA ARG A 3 0.85 -0.91 -9.01
C ARG A 3 -0.14 0.24 -8.81
N ARG A 4 -0.86 0.64 -9.86
CA ARG A 4 -1.96 1.61 -9.77
C ARG A 4 -3.24 0.94 -10.19
N ILE A 5 -4.30 1.14 -9.42
CA ILE A 5 -5.63 0.59 -9.71
C ILE A 5 -6.69 1.67 -9.49
N THR A 6 -7.87 1.46 -10.08
CA THR A 6 -9.06 2.28 -9.86
C THR A 6 -10.11 1.45 -9.13
N VAL A 7 -10.69 2.02 -8.08
CA VAL A 7 -11.73 1.41 -7.25
C VAL A 7 -12.88 2.40 -7.12
N GLY A 8 -13.91 2.26 -7.95
CA GLY A 8 -14.95 3.28 -8.09
C GLY A 8 -14.36 4.63 -8.49
N ASP A 9 -14.68 5.68 -7.75
CA ASP A 9 -14.18 7.05 -7.97
C ASP A 9 -12.80 7.32 -7.32
N HIS A 10 -12.11 6.27 -6.88
CA HIS A 10 -10.82 6.37 -6.20
C HIS A 10 -9.69 5.80 -7.06
N GLN A 11 -8.59 6.53 -7.12
CA GLN A 11 -7.32 6.04 -7.62
C GLN A 11 -6.47 5.58 -6.44
N VAL A 12 -5.95 4.36 -6.52
CA VAL A 12 -5.06 3.77 -5.52
C VAL A 12 -3.68 3.59 -6.14
N SER A 13 -2.65 4.08 -5.46
CA SER A 13 -1.26 3.79 -5.78
C SER A 13 -0.68 2.88 -4.70
N ILE A 14 -0.18 1.71 -5.08
CA ILE A 14 0.40 0.71 -4.19
C ILE A 14 1.88 0.61 -4.49
N GLU A 15 2.72 0.78 -3.48
CA GLU A 15 4.17 0.80 -3.57
C GLU A 15 4.76 -0.33 -2.72
N VAL A 16 5.61 -1.14 -3.34
CA VAL A 16 6.31 -2.24 -2.68
C VAL A 16 7.79 -1.93 -2.61
N GLU A 17 8.34 -2.05 -1.40
CA GLU A 17 9.74 -1.84 -1.07
C GLU A 17 10.38 -3.17 -0.67
N GLN A 18 11.56 -3.48 -1.22
CA GLN A 18 12.36 -4.61 -0.77
C GLN A 18 13.11 -4.23 0.51
N LYS A 19 13.05 -5.09 1.51
CA LYS A 19 13.70 -4.90 2.80
C LYS A 19 14.88 -5.83 2.95
N TYR A 20 15.87 -5.36 3.69
CA TYR A 20 17.14 -6.04 3.93
C TYR A 20 17.38 -6.16 5.43
N ASP A 21 18.11 -7.21 5.82
CA ASP A 21 18.50 -7.42 7.21
C ASP A 21 19.39 -6.25 7.69
N PRO A 22 19.01 -5.53 8.75
CA PRO A 22 19.84 -4.46 9.30
C PRO A 22 21.23 -4.94 9.77
N ALA A 23 21.35 -6.19 10.22
CA ALA A 23 22.62 -6.80 10.62
C ALA A 23 23.42 -7.34 9.43
N ALA A 24 22.76 -7.59 8.30
CA ALA A 24 23.38 -8.07 7.07
C ALA A 24 22.73 -7.42 5.83
N PRO A 25 23.09 -6.17 5.47
CA PRO A 25 22.38 -5.39 4.45
C PRO A 25 22.36 -5.98 3.03
N ALA A 26 23.17 -7.00 2.75
CA ALA A 26 23.14 -7.75 1.50
C ALA A 26 22.07 -8.86 1.47
N VAL A 27 21.45 -9.18 2.61
CA VAL A 27 20.46 -10.24 2.77
C VAL A 27 19.06 -9.64 2.68
N ALA A 28 18.32 -9.97 1.62
CA ALA A 28 16.93 -9.59 1.50
C ALA A 28 16.07 -10.39 2.49
N ILE A 29 15.21 -9.71 3.25
CA ILE A 29 14.33 -10.32 4.26
C ILE A 29 12.85 -10.30 3.86
N GLY A 30 12.55 -9.78 2.67
CA GLY A 30 11.20 -9.75 2.09
C GLY A 30 10.82 -8.37 1.60
N TYR A 31 9.52 -8.11 1.58
CA TYR A 31 8.92 -6.88 1.07
C TYR A 31 7.96 -6.26 2.08
N SER A 32 7.85 -4.94 2.06
CA SER A 32 6.73 -4.23 2.70
C SER A 32 5.95 -3.43 1.66
N VAL A 33 4.73 -3.03 2.02
CA VAL A 33 3.82 -2.31 1.12
C VAL A 33 3.29 -1.03 1.77
N ARG A 34 3.11 -0.01 0.95
CA ARG A 34 2.34 1.20 1.27
C ARG A 34 1.30 1.42 0.18
N TYR A 35 0.20 2.06 0.52
CA TYR A 35 -0.73 2.56 -0.48
C TYR A 35 -1.16 3.99 -0.19
N SER A 36 -1.52 4.71 -1.24
CA SER A 36 -2.22 5.99 -1.16
C SER A 36 -3.51 5.94 -1.95
N ILE A 37 -4.53 6.65 -1.47
CA ILE A 37 -5.86 6.74 -2.06
C ILE A 37 -6.17 8.22 -2.30
N ALA A 38 -6.61 8.56 -3.51
CA ALA A 38 -7.11 9.87 -3.88
C ALA A 38 -8.39 9.71 -4.70
N ARG A 39 -9.31 10.67 -4.64
CA ARG A 39 -10.46 10.68 -5.57
C ARG A 39 -10.04 11.17 -6.95
N THR A 40 -10.64 10.60 -7.99
CA THR A 40 -10.35 10.97 -9.38
C THR A 40 -10.97 12.30 -9.79
N ASP A 41 -11.96 12.79 -9.05
CA ASP A 41 -12.64 14.08 -9.26
C ASP A 41 -11.98 15.25 -8.52
N GLY A 42 -10.85 15.00 -7.85
CA GLY A 42 -10.11 16.02 -7.09
C GLY A 42 -10.78 16.46 -5.80
N ARG A 43 -11.87 15.82 -5.38
CA ARG A 43 -12.50 16.11 -4.08
C ARG A 43 -11.76 15.40 -2.93
N PRO A 44 -11.94 15.86 -1.69
CA PRO A 44 -11.38 15.18 -0.52
C PRO A 44 -11.90 13.74 -0.39
N VAL A 45 -11.00 12.83 -0.02
CA VAL A 45 -11.29 11.44 0.34
C VAL A 45 -11.94 11.37 1.73
N ARG A 46 -11.50 12.22 2.66
CA ARG A 46 -12.06 12.43 4.02
C ARG A 46 -12.08 13.93 4.31
N ASP A 47 -12.73 14.35 5.40
CA ASP A 47 -12.83 15.76 5.81
C ASP A 47 -11.49 16.51 5.71
N GLY A 48 -11.35 17.35 4.69
CA GLY A 48 -10.15 18.16 4.41
C GLY A 48 -8.95 17.42 3.81
N LEU A 49 -9.01 16.10 3.61
CA LEU A 49 -7.89 15.29 3.11
C LEU A 49 -8.09 14.90 1.63
N LEU A 50 -7.32 15.53 0.73
CA LEU A 50 -7.32 15.20 -0.71
C LEU A 50 -6.76 13.80 -1.04
N SER A 51 -5.95 13.26 -0.14
CA SER A 51 -5.46 11.89 -0.22
C SER A 51 -5.24 11.32 1.17
N VAL A 52 -5.32 9.99 1.27
CA VAL A 52 -4.96 9.24 2.47
C VAL A 52 -3.80 8.32 2.11
N GLN A 53 -2.81 8.22 2.99
CA GLN A 53 -1.67 7.33 2.83
C GLN A 53 -1.62 6.35 4.01
N SER A 54 -1.36 5.08 3.72
CA SER A 54 -1.14 4.07 4.75
C SER A 54 0.22 4.26 5.41
N TYR A 55 0.37 3.71 6.61
CA TYR A 55 1.69 3.38 7.13
C TYR A 55 2.35 2.28 6.29
N GLU A 56 3.60 1.97 6.61
CA GLU A 56 4.24 0.76 6.09
C GLU A 56 3.54 -0.48 6.64
N LEU A 57 3.18 -1.40 5.76
CA LEU A 57 2.45 -2.62 6.09
C LEU A 57 3.32 -3.84 5.80
N ILE A 58 3.20 -4.82 6.70
CA ILE A 58 3.83 -6.14 6.67
C ILE A 58 2.77 -7.19 7.07
N ASP A 59 3.07 -8.47 6.89
CA ASP A 59 2.18 -9.56 7.31
C ASP A 59 2.36 -9.86 8.81
N GLY A 60 1.63 -9.10 9.63
CA GLY A 60 1.74 -9.20 11.09
C GLY A 60 3.12 -8.75 11.59
N THR A 61 4.00 -9.72 11.83
CA THR A 61 5.40 -9.48 12.27
C THR A 61 6.43 -9.78 11.19
N GLU A 62 6.02 -10.30 10.03
CA GLU A 62 6.91 -10.76 8.96
C GLU A 62 6.74 -9.95 7.68
N HIS A 63 7.83 -9.76 6.94
CA HIS A 63 7.77 -9.15 5.62
C HIS A 63 7.14 -10.11 4.61
N PHE A 64 6.48 -9.57 3.58
CA PHE A 64 5.91 -10.37 2.53
C PHE A 64 7.00 -11.13 1.76
N PRO A 65 6.81 -12.42 1.45
CA PRO A 65 7.84 -13.23 0.79
C PRO A 65 8.02 -12.86 -0.69
N THR A 66 6.99 -12.28 -1.32
CA THR A 66 7.01 -11.90 -2.74
C THR A 66 6.41 -10.52 -2.96
N ILE A 67 6.76 -9.92 -4.09
CA ILE A 67 6.15 -8.65 -4.52
C ILE A 67 4.64 -8.82 -4.73
N ASP A 68 4.20 -9.92 -5.35
CA ASP A 68 2.78 -10.13 -5.65
C ASP A 68 1.95 -10.25 -4.37
N THR A 69 2.43 -10.99 -3.37
CA THR A 69 1.76 -11.07 -2.06
C THR A 69 1.65 -9.71 -1.37
N ALA A 70 2.67 -8.86 -1.49
CA ALA A 70 2.65 -7.51 -0.94
C ALA A 70 1.64 -6.62 -1.68
N LEU A 71 1.62 -6.70 -3.02
CA LEU A 71 0.69 -5.94 -3.85
C LEU A 71 -0.77 -6.33 -3.59
N ASP A 72 -1.06 -7.62 -3.52
CA ASP A 72 -2.42 -8.13 -3.32
C ASP A 72 -2.93 -7.76 -1.92
N TYR A 73 -2.05 -7.80 -0.90
CA TYR A 73 -2.38 -7.31 0.44
C TYR A 73 -2.68 -5.81 0.45
N GLY A 74 -1.81 -5.00 -0.18
CA GLY A 74 -2.00 -3.56 -0.29
C GLY A 74 -3.30 -3.18 -1.00
N GLU A 75 -3.65 -3.91 -2.06
CA GLU A 75 -4.91 -3.75 -2.78
C GLU A 75 -6.11 -4.10 -1.89
N ALA A 76 -6.09 -5.23 -1.21
CA ALA A 76 -7.17 -5.65 -0.31
C ALA A 76 -7.39 -4.62 0.81
N LYS A 77 -6.31 -4.12 1.42
CA LYS A 77 -6.39 -3.07 2.44
C LYS A 77 -6.96 -1.76 1.90
N ALA A 78 -6.49 -1.31 0.73
CA ALA A 78 -7.01 -0.09 0.13
C ALA A 78 -8.51 -0.19 -0.20
N ARG A 79 -8.97 -1.34 -0.72
CA ARG A 79 -10.39 -1.60 -0.98
C ARG A 79 -11.22 -1.56 0.30
N ASN A 80 -10.71 -2.15 1.38
CA ASN A 80 -11.37 -2.11 2.69
C ASN A 80 -11.46 -0.68 3.23
N ASP A 81 -10.38 0.10 3.15
CA ASP A 81 -10.39 1.50 3.58
C ASP A 81 -11.42 2.31 2.79
N ILE A 82 -11.46 2.17 1.46
CA ILE A 82 -12.44 2.84 0.59
C ILE A 82 -13.88 2.50 0.99
N ALA A 83 -14.15 1.25 1.37
CA ALA A 83 -15.48 0.84 1.83
C ALA A 83 -15.89 1.46 3.18
N THR A 84 -14.96 2.09 3.88
CA THR A 84 -15.18 2.77 5.18
C THR A 84 -15.11 4.29 5.11
N PHE A 85 -14.85 4.87 3.93
CA PHE A 85 -14.84 6.32 3.73
C PHE A 85 -16.25 6.92 3.65
#